data_AF-A0A5C7PBX2-F1
#
_entry.id   AF-A0A5C7PBX2-F1
#
_cell.length_a   1.000
_cell.length_b   1.000
_cell.length_c   1.000
_cell.angle_alpha   90.00
_cell.angle_beta   90.00
_cell.angle_gamma   90.00
#
_symmetry.space_group_name_H-M   'P 1'
#
loop_
_entity.id
_entity.type
_entity.pdbx_description
1 polymer ?
#
loop_
_entity_poly.entity_id
_entity_poly.type
_entity_poly.pdbx_seq_one_letter_code
_entity_poly.pdbx_strand_id
1 'polypeptide(L)'
;MLARKADRLQALAQVCPDAFAVPCDVSDDAARAASLAHIGDVGGPPQVVVHNAVGGAPMQAAGSGAILVTGNTASQRGRANFAGFAPTKAAQRILTESMARELGPQGIHVAHLLIDAVIDVPWARKRHPEQPDHVFIRPADIADELRHLAHQPRSARSFLTEVRPFNERW
;
A
#
# COMPACT_ATOMS: atom_id res chain seq x y z
N MET A 1 -8.75 8.68 3.55
CA MET A 1 -8.15 7.44 4.11
C MET A 1 -9.26 6.43 4.38
N LEU A 2 -9.02 5.14 4.13
CA LEU A 2 -10.01 4.08 4.30
C LEU A 2 -9.48 2.98 5.22
N ALA A 3 -10.22 2.63 6.28
CA ALA A 3 -9.86 1.55 7.23
C ALA A 3 -11.06 1.16 8.11
N ARG A 4 -11.01 -0.01 8.76
CA ARG A 4 -12.11 -0.48 9.65
C ARG A 4 -12.27 0.30 10.96
N LYS A 5 -11.18 0.86 11.51
CA LYS A 5 -11.20 1.51 12.83
C LYS A 5 -11.52 3.00 12.71
N ALA A 6 -12.80 3.35 12.86
CA ALA A 6 -13.30 4.72 12.70
C ALA A 6 -12.55 5.74 13.57
N ASP A 7 -12.43 5.51 14.88
CA ASP A 7 -11.81 6.46 15.82
C ASP A 7 -10.36 6.79 15.43
N ARG A 8 -9.58 5.77 15.05
CA ARG A 8 -8.20 5.96 14.61
C ARG A 8 -8.13 6.75 13.32
N LEU A 9 -9.06 6.50 12.40
CA LEU A 9 -9.10 7.17 11.10
C LEU A 9 -9.48 8.64 11.25
N GLN A 10 -10.44 8.94 12.14
CA GLN A 10 -10.85 10.30 12.47
C GLN A 10 -9.73 11.06 13.18
N ALA A 11 -9.03 10.46 14.14
CA ALA A 11 -7.89 11.08 14.80
C ALA A 11 -6.77 11.45 13.81
N LEU A 12 -6.53 10.59 12.79
CA LEU A 12 -5.57 10.90 11.73
C LEU A 12 -6.07 12.02 10.81
N ALA A 13 -7.36 12.04 10.47
CA ALA A 13 -7.95 13.11 9.66
C ALA A 13 -7.84 14.48 10.34
N GLN A 14 -7.97 14.53 11.67
CA GLN A 14 -7.83 15.79 12.44
C GLN A 14 -6.43 16.39 12.36
N VAL A 15 -5.38 15.58 12.20
CA VAL A 15 -3.98 16.05 12.11
C VAL A 15 -3.50 16.20 10.66
N CYS A 16 -4.34 15.88 9.68
CA CYS A 16 -4.05 15.94 8.26
C CYS A 16 -5.10 16.83 7.56
N PRO A 17 -4.79 18.12 7.29
CA PRO A 17 -5.77 19.14 6.90
C PRO A 17 -6.65 18.79 5.67
N ASP A 18 -6.16 17.94 4.77
CA ASP A 18 -6.84 17.55 3.53
C ASP A 18 -7.28 16.07 3.53
N ALA A 19 -7.24 15.40 4.68
CA ALA A 19 -7.61 14.01 4.79
C ALA A 19 -9.03 13.85 5.34
N PHE A 20 -9.87 13.12 4.62
CA PHE A 20 -11.16 12.65 5.12
C PHE A 20 -11.10 11.17 5.50
N ALA A 21 -11.86 10.79 6.53
CA ALA A 21 -11.91 9.43 7.06
C ALA A 21 -13.13 8.68 6.49
N VAL A 22 -12.89 7.51 5.88
CA VAL A 22 -13.93 6.62 5.35
C VAL A 22 -13.83 5.26 6.04
N PRO A 23 -14.57 5.02 7.14
CA PRO A 23 -14.60 3.72 7.80
C PRO A 23 -15.19 2.66 6.88
N CYS A 24 -14.43 1.59 6.59
CA CYS A 24 -14.87 0.53 5.69
C CYS A 24 -14.15 -0.78 6.00
N ASP A 25 -14.90 -1.89 5.98
CA ASP A 25 -14.34 -3.22 5.79
C ASP A 25 -14.28 -3.53 4.30
N VAL A 26 -13.08 -3.73 3.76
CA VAL A 26 -12.87 -3.97 2.33
C VAL A 26 -13.30 -5.36 1.88
N SER A 27 -13.50 -6.29 2.82
CA SER A 27 -14.10 -7.60 2.54
C SER A 27 -15.62 -7.58 2.47
N ASP A 28 -16.26 -6.48 2.86
CA ASP A 28 -17.70 -6.27 2.66
C ASP A 28 -17.89 -5.52 1.33
N ASP A 29 -18.40 -6.23 0.32
CA ASP A 29 -18.57 -5.67 -1.03
C ASP A 29 -19.54 -4.48 -1.07
N ALA A 30 -20.60 -4.49 -0.26
CA ALA A 30 -21.58 -3.40 -0.20
C ALA A 30 -20.97 -2.17 0.48
N ALA A 31 -20.30 -2.37 1.62
CA ALA A 31 -19.59 -1.28 2.30
C ALA A 31 -18.46 -0.70 1.44
N ARG A 32 -17.74 -1.55 0.69
CA ARG A 32 -16.71 -1.13 -0.26
C ARG A 32 -17.30 -0.28 -1.37
N ALA A 33 -18.39 -0.72 -2.01
CA ALA A 33 -19.05 0.03 -3.07
C ALA A 33 -19.53 1.41 -2.59
N ALA A 34 -20.21 1.45 -1.44
CA ALA A 34 -20.67 2.70 -0.83
C ALA A 34 -19.50 3.65 -0.49
N SER A 35 -18.40 3.10 0.04
CA SER A 35 -17.21 3.89 0.38
C SER A 35 -16.53 4.47 -0.86
N LEU A 36 -16.46 3.72 -1.96
CA LEU A 36 -15.89 4.20 -3.22
C LEU A 36 -16.75 5.30 -3.85
N ALA A 37 -18.08 5.16 -3.82
CA ALA A 37 -18.99 6.21 -4.26
C ALA A 37 -18.78 7.49 -3.43
N HIS A 38 -18.75 7.38 -2.10
CA HIS A 38 -18.51 8.51 -1.22
C HIS A 38 -17.15 9.18 -1.46
N ILE A 39 -16.07 8.41 -1.69
CA ILE A 39 -14.76 8.95 -2.07
C ILE A 39 -14.86 9.78 -3.36
N GLY A 40 -15.61 9.29 -4.35
CA GLY A 40 -15.86 10.01 -5.59
C GLY A 40 -16.61 11.33 -5.36
N ASP A 41 -17.63 11.32 -4.49
CA ASP A 41 -18.45 12.50 -4.20
C ASP A 41 -17.65 13.60 -3.48
N VAL A 42 -16.76 13.23 -2.53
CA VAL A 42 -16.03 14.21 -1.71
C VAL A 42 -14.67 14.61 -2.28
N GLY A 43 -14.03 13.74 -3.05
CA GLY A 43 -12.65 13.92 -3.51
C GLY A 43 -12.46 13.81 -5.01
N GLY A 44 -13.51 13.51 -5.77
CA GLY A 44 -13.41 13.21 -7.20
C GLY A 44 -12.72 11.86 -7.47
N PRO A 45 -12.41 11.56 -8.75
CA PRO A 45 -11.74 10.32 -9.11
C PRO A 45 -10.32 10.28 -8.52
N PRO A 46 -9.92 9.18 -7.86
CA PRO A 46 -8.59 9.07 -7.26
C PRO A 46 -7.51 9.08 -8.35
N GLN A 47 -6.46 9.88 -8.13
CA GLN A 47 -5.26 9.92 -8.99
C GLN A 47 -4.16 8.95 -8.52
N VAL A 48 -4.15 8.62 -7.23
CA VAL A 48 -3.22 7.67 -6.62
C VAL A 48 -4.00 6.80 -5.65
N VAL A 49 -3.82 5.48 -5.77
CA VAL A 49 -4.33 4.50 -4.81
C VAL A 49 -3.16 3.75 -4.20
N VAL A 50 -3.00 3.84 -2.88
CA VAL A 50 -2.04 3.03 -2.12
C VAL A 50 -2.78 1.86 -1.49
N HIS A 51 -2.45 0.67 -1.96
CA HIS A 51 -3.07 -0.59 -1.61
C HIS A 51 -2.28 -1.30 -0.50
N ASN A 52 -2.59 -0.95 0.75
CA ASN A 52 -1.96 -1.52 1.95
C ASN A 52 -2.76 -2.68 2.59
N ALA A 53 -4.07 -2.79 2.29
CA ALA A 53 -4.97 -3.87 2.75
C ALA A 53 -5.78 -4.39 1.56
N VAL A 54 -6.00 -5.71 1.45
CA VAL A 54 -6.55 -6.45 0.28
C VAL A 54 -7.92 -5.91 -0.21
N GLY A 55 -8.06 -5.60 -1.51
CA GLY A 55 -9.26 -5.01 -2.16
C GLY A 55 -9.00 -3.70 -2.96
N GLY A 56 -8.96 -3.76 -4.30
CA GLY A 56 -8.64 -2.62 -5.18
C GLY A 56 -9.83 -1.69 -5.50
N ALA A 57 -9.53 -0.48 -6.02
CA ALA A 57 -10.50 0.52 -6.49
C ALA A 57 -10.29 0.81 -8.00
N PRO A 58 -11.35 1.12 -8.78
CA PRO A 58 -11.23 1.41 -10.20
C PRO A 58 -10.63 2.81 -10.48
N MET A 59 -9.64 2.90 -11.38
CA MET A 59 -9.01 4.16 -11.82
C MET A 59 -9.05 4.40 -13.34
N GLN A 60 -9.62 3.48 -14.13
CA GLN A 60 -9.55 3.50 -15.60
C GLN A 60 -10.16 4.75 -16.25
N ALA A 61 -11.20 5.35 -15.64
CA ALA A 61 -11.91 6.50 -16.20
C ALA A 61 -11.05 7.78 -16.30
N ALA A 62 -9.95 7.89 -15.55
CA ALA A 62 -9.12 9.10 -15.50
C ALA A 62 -8.00 9.15 -16.56
N GLY A 63 -7.73 8.06 -17.30
CA GLY A 63 -6.68 7.97 -18.34
C GLY A 63 -5.24 8.17 -17.86
N SER A 64 -5.04 8.39 -16.57
CA SER A 64 -3.75 8.58 -15.90
C SER A 64 -3.91 8.33 -14.40
N GLY A 65 -2.81 8.01 -13.71
CA GLY A 65 -2.79 7.78 -12.27
C GLY A 65 -1.79 6.69 -11.86
N ALA A 66 -1.75 6.39 -10.57
CA ALA A 66 -0.89 5.35 -10.02
C ALA A 66 -1.63 4.42 -9.03
N ILE A 67 -1.39 3.11 -9.17
CA ILE A 67 -1.80 2.06 -8.23
C ILE A 67 -0.53 1.49 -7.61
N LEU A 68 -0.33 1.72 -6.32
CA LEU A 68 0.84 1.24 -5.59
C LEU A 68 0.42 0.15 -4.60
N VAL A 69 1.05 -1.02 -4.66
CA VAL A 69 0.75 -2.15 -3.79
C VAL A 69 1.94 -2.41 -2.87
N THR A 70 1.72 -2.40 -1.56
CA THR A 70 2.80 -2.71 -0.61
C THR A 70 2.84 -4.21 -0.31
N GLY A 71 3.99 -4.82 -0.51
CA GLY A 71 4.29 -6.21 -0.18
C GLY A 71 5.37 -6.36 0.88
N ASN A 72 5.74 -7.60 1.15
CA ASN A 72 6.86 -7.99 2.01
C ASN A 72 7.51 -9.26 1.45
N THR A 73 8.60 -9.74 2.05
CA THR A 73 9.36 -10.90 1.57
C THR A 73 8.53 -12.18 1.35
N ALA A 74 7.39 -12.34 2.02
CA ALA A 74 6.50 -13.48 1.81
C ALA A 74 5.83 -13.48 0.42
N SER A 75 5.89 -12.37 -0.33
CA SER A 75 5.44 -12.31 -1.72
C SER A 75 6.44 -12.93 -2.71
N GLN A 76 7.69 -13.17 -2.29
CA GLN A 76 8.75 -13.72 -3.13
C GLN A 76 9.11 -15.17 -2.79
N ARG A 77 9.10 -15.52 -1.49
CA ARG A 77 9.53 -16.85 -1.03
C ARG A 77 8.72 -17.35 0.15
N GLY A 78 8.64 -18.68 0.27
CA GLY A 78 8.07 -19.35 1.43
C GLY A 78 9.00 -19.30 2.65
N ARG A 79 8.42 -19.40 3.84
CA ARG A 79 9.12 -19.58 5.12
C ARG A 79 8.34 -20.57 5.99
N ALA A 80 9.04 -21.36 6.80
CA ALA A 80 8.40 -22.25 7.77
C ALA A 80 7.41 -21.46 8.63
N ASN A 81 6.22 -22.03 8.88
CA ASN A 81 5.09 -21.42 9.61
C ASN A 81 4.33 -20.28 8.88
N PHE A 82 4.62 -20.00 7.61
CA PHE A 82 3.91 -18.96 6.82
C PHE A 82 2.98 -19.51 5.73
N ALA A 83 2.64 -20.81 5.76
CA ALA A 83 1.81 -21.45 4.73
C ALA A 83 0.43 -20.78 4.54
N GLY A 84 -0.18 -20.26 5.61
CA GLY A 84 -1.46 -19.54 5.53
C GLY A 84 -1.35 -18.07 5.06
N PHE A 85 -0.14 -17.53 4.96
CA PHE A 85 0.10 -16.10 4.67
C PHE A 85 0.83 -15.89 3.34
N ALA A 86 1.93 -16.60 3.12
CA ALA A 86 2.79 -16.43 1.94
C ALA A 86 2.04 -16.58 0.61
N PRO A 87 1.13 -17.57 0.41
CA PRO A 87 0.39 -17.69 -0.84
C PRO A 87 -0.44 -16.45 -1.17
N THR A 88 -1.07 -15.83 -0.16
CA THR A 88 -1.87 -14.62 -0.37
C THR A 88 -1.01 -13.43 -0.82
N LYS A 89 0.21 -13.32 -0.29
CA LYS A 89 1.16 -12.27 -0.67
C LYS A 89 1.78 -12.51 -2.05
N ALA A 90 2.07 -13.76 -2.39
CA ALA A 90 2.51 -14.12 -3.74
C ALA A 90 1.41 -13.83 -4.77
N ALA A 91 0.15 -14.20 -4.48
CA ALA A 91 -1.00 -13.89 -5.33
C ALA A 91 -1.19 -12.38 -5.50
N GLN A 92 -1.06 -11.59 -4.42
CA GLN A 92 -1.12 -10.12 -4.48
C GLN A 92 -0.06 -9.55 -5.43
N ARG A 93 1.19 -10.02 -5.37
CA ARG A 93 2.26 -9.59 -6.27
C ARG A 93 1.94 -9.94 -7.73
N ILE A 94 1.50 -11.18 -7.98
CA ILE A 94 1.15 -11.65 -9.34
C ILE A 94 -0.01 -10.83 -9.91
N LEU A 95 -1.06 -10.59 -9.12
CA LEU A 95 -2.16 -9.72 -9.51
C LEU A 95 -1.69 -8.31 -9.86
N THR A 96 -0.80 -7.74 -9.04
CA THR A 96 -0.21 -6.41 -9.30
C THR A 96 0.54 -6.40 -10.64
N GLU A 97 1.25 -7.49 -10.97
CA GLU A 97 1.95 -7.65 -12.24
C GLU A 97 0.99 -7.74 -13.44
N SER A 98 -0.09 -8.51 -13.31
CA SER A 98 -1.15 -8.58 -14.32
C SER A 98 -1.78 -7.19 -14.55
N MET A 99 -2.11 -6.47 -13.48
CA MET A 99 -2.64 -5.11 -13.57
C MET A 99 -1.66 -4.14 -14.23
N ALA A 100 -0.36 -4.24 -13.94
CA ALA A 100 0.66 -3.40 -14.58
C ALA A 100 0.71 -3.61 -16.10
N ARG A 101 0.55 -4.85 -16.55
CA ARG A 101 0.55 -5.21 -17.98
C ARG A 101 -0.72 -4.75 -18.69
N GLU A 102 -1.86 -4.83 -18.01
CA GLU A 102 -3.15 -4.46 -18.56
C GLU A 102 -3.38 -2.94 -18.58
N LEU A 103 -3.02 -2.26 -17.49
CA LEU A 103 -3.32 -0.84 -17.27
C LEU A 103 -2.18 0.10 -17.69
N GLY A 104 -0.95 -0.42 -17.79
CA GLY A 104 0.22 0.33 -18.25
C GLY A 104 0.03 0.99 -19.62
N PRO A 105 -0.42 0.26 -20.66
CA PRO A 105 -0.75 0.83 -21.97
C PRO A 105 -1.84 1.90 -21.93
N GLN A 106 -2.72 1.85 -20.92
CA GLN A 106 -3.80 2.83 -20.69
C GLN A 106 -3.32 4.07 -19.92
N GLY A 107 -2.02 4.19 -19.64
CA GLY A 107 -1.42 5.34 -18.96
C GLY A 107 -1.33 5.22 -17.44
N ILE A 108 -1.85 4.15 -16.84
CA ILE A 108 -1.84 3.94 -15.39
C ILE A 108 -0.53 3.29 -14.96
N HIS A 109 0.18 3.91 -14.01
CA HIS A 109 1.35 3.30 -13.40
C HIS A 109 0.90 2.31 -12.34
N VAL A 110 1.33 1.06 -12.42
CA VAL A 110 1.12 0.08 -11.35
C VAL A 110 2.47 -0.39 -10.84
N ALA A 111 2.69 -0.32 -9.53
CA ALA A 111 3.94 -0.72 -8.90
C ALA A 111 3.73 -1.51 -7.61
N HIS A 112 4.68 -2.36 -7.29
CA HIS A 112 4.78 -3.16 -6.09
C HIS A 112 5.99 -2.70 -5.27
N LEU A 113 5.74 -2.13 -4.09
CA LEU A 113 6.78 -1.76 -3.13
C LEU A 113 6.97 -2.91 -2.14
N LEU A 114 8.07 -3.62 -2.25
CA LEU A 114 8.48 -4.64 -1.29
C LEU A 114 9.10 -3.97 -0.07
N ILE A 115 8.48 -4.14 1.09
CA ILE A 115 9.00 -3.65 2.37
C ILE A 115 9.59 -4.85 3.10
N ASP A 116 10.90 -5.04 2.99
CA ASP A 116 11.60 -6.14 3.65
C ASP A 116 12.21 -5.66 4.97
N ALA A 117 11.34 -5.41 5.93
CA ALA A 117 11.72 -4.79 7.19
C ALA A 117 10.64 -4.92 8.27
N VAL A 118 11.04 -4.72 9.52
CA VAL A 118 10.11 -4.39 10.61
C VAL A 118 9.89 -2.87 10.61
N ILE A 119 8.62 -2.44 10.51
CA ILE A 119 8.26 -1.02 10.48
C ILE A 119 8.30 -0.44 11.91
N ASP A 120 8.84 0.77 12.05
CA ASP A 120 8.89 1.51 13.32
C ASP A 120 7.50 2.00 13.75
N VAL A 121 6.80 1.14 14.49
CA VAL A 121 5.49 1.42 15.08
C VAL A 121 5.41 0.92 16.53
N PRO A 122 4.55 1.48 17.39
CA PRO A 122 4.57 1.19 18.82
C PRO A 122 4.47 -0.29 19.18
N TRP A 123 3.68 -1.08 18.45
CA TRP A 123 3.55 -2.51 18.70
C TRP A 123 4.77 -3.32 18.25
N ALA A 124 5.50 -2.86 17.23
CA ALA A 124 6.72 -3.51 16.76
C ALA A 124 7.85 -3.28 17.76
N ARG A 125 7.97 -2.03 18.26
CA ARG A 125 8.89 -1.69 19.35
C ARG A 125 8.62 -2.46 20.63
N LYS A 126 7.35 -2.65 21.01
CA LYS A 126 6.97 -3.52 22.14
C LYS A 126 7.36 -4.99 21.95
N ARG A 127 7.33 -5.50 20.71
CA ARG A 127 7.75 -6.89 20.40
C ARG A 127 9.26 -7.06 20.34
N HIS A 128 9.98 -5.97 20.11
CA HIS A 128 11.43 -5.92 19.93
C HIS A 128 12.06 -4.81 20.79
N PRO A 129 11.92 -4.86 22.13
CA PRO A 129 12.26 -3.75 23.00
C PRO A 129 13.77 -3.44 23.06
N GLU A 130 14.61 -4.45 22.85
CA GLU A 130 16.08 -4.33 22.91
C GLU A 130 16.73 -4.04 21.56
N GLN A 131 15.94 -4.04 20.49
CA GLN A 131 16.48 -3.83 19.15
C GLN A 131 16.76 -2.33 18.92
N PRO A 132 17.94 -1.97 18.37
CA PRO A 132 18.30 -0.57 18.14
C PRO A 132 17.47 0.06 17.01
N ASP A 133 17.35 1.38 16.97
CA ASP A 133 16.50 2.09 15.99
C ASP A 133 16.78 1.70 14.54
N HIS A 134 18.04 1.42 14.25
CA HIS A 134 18.55 1.24 12.93
C HIS A 134 18.14 -0.11 12.29
N VAL A 135 17.53 -1.04 13.05
CA VAL A 135 16.89 -2.26 12.50
C VAL A 135 15.46 -2.01 12.00
N PHE A 136 14.85 -0.87 12.31
CA PHE A 136 13.48 -0.56 11.92
C PHE A 136 13.47 0.39 10.73
N ILE A 137 12.57 0.14 9.79
CA ILE A 137 12.30 1.13 8.73
C ILE A 137 11.31 2.18 9.24
N ARG A 138 11.55 3.45 8.97
CA ARG A 138 10.65 4.52 9.42
C ARG A 138 9.44 4.60 8.47
N PRO A 139 8.21 4.79 8.98
CA PRO A 139 7.03 5.01 8.14
C PRO A 139 7.19 6.17 7.13
N ALA A 140 7.92 7.22 7.51
CA ALA A 140 8.19 8.37 6.64
C ALA A 140 9.01 7.96 5.41
N ASP A 141 10.04 7.13 5.56
CA ASP A 141 10.87 6.69 4.44
C ASP A 141 10.07 5.81 3.45
N ILE A 142 9.14 4.99 3.96
CA ILE A 142 8.21 4.22 3.12
C ILE A 142 7.27 5.16 2.36
N ALA A 143 6.75 6.18 3.04
CA ALA A 143 5.85 7.16 2.43
C ALA A 143 6.55 7.99 1.34
N ASP A 144 7.81 8.36 1.56
CA ASP A 144 8.63 9.07 0.56
C ASP A 144 8.86 8.21 -0.67
N GLU A 145 9.14 6.91 -0.52
CA GLU A 145 9.30 6.02 -1.67
C GLU A 145 7.97 5.80 -2.41
N LEU A 146 6.85 5.64 -1.70
CA LEU A 146 5.53 5.60 -2.32
C LEU A 146 5.23 6.89 -3.11
N ARG A 147 5.56 8.04 -2.54
CA ARG A 147 5.41 9.33 -3.21
C ARG A 147 6.28 9.40 -4.47
N HIS A 148 7.52 8.96 -4.38
CA HIS A 148 8.42 8.91 -5.54
C HIS A 148 7.83 8.02 -6.65
N LEU A 149 7.44 6.79 -6.33
CA LEU A 149 6.83 5.86 -7.28
C LEU A 149 5.58 6.43 -7.95
N ALA A 150 4.67 7.03 -7.17
CA ALA A 150 3.44 7.62 -7.69
C ALA A 150 3.67 8.71 -8.76
N HIS A 151 4.83 9.38 -8.75
CA HIS A 151 5.12 10.54 -9.59
C HIS A 151 6.25 10.28 -10.60
N GLN A 152 6.66 9.04 -10.81
CA GLN A 152 7.68 8.71 -11.80
C GLN A 152 7.26 9.12 -13.22
N PRO A 153 8.18 9.66 -14.03
CA PRO A 153 7.89 10.06 -15.40
C PRO A 153 7.50 8.82 -16.23
N ARG A 154 6.63 9.00 -17.23
CA ARG A 154 6.17 7.91 -18.10
C ARG A 154 7.31 7.17 -18.82
N SER A 155 8.45 7.84 -19.04
CA SER A 155 9.64 7.26 -19.67
C SER A 155 10.40 6.28 -18.76
N ALA A 156 10.18 6.30 -17.44
CA ALA A 156 10.93 5.49 -16.47
C ALA A 156 10.05 5.15 -15.26
N ARG A 157 9.17 4.15 -15.43
CA ARG A 157 8.29 3.65 -14.36
C ARG A 157 8.78 2.31 -13.84
N SER A 158 9.03 2.23 -12.54
CA SER A 158 9.39 1.02 -11.83
C SER A 158 8.14 0.19 -11.57
N PHE A 159 8.22 -1.12 -11.85
CA PHE A 159 7.21 -2.07 -11.40
C PHE A 159 7.53 -2.60 -10.00
N LEU A 160 8.76 -3.02 -9.74
CA LEU A 160 9.18 -3.58 -8.46
C LEU A 160 10.27 -2.70 -7.85
N THR A 161 10.00 -2.17 -6.65
CA THR A 161 11.01 -1.52 -5.82
C THR A 161 11.05 -2.20 -4.47
N GLU A 162 12.21 -2.21 -3.84
CA GLU A 162 12.41 -2.78 -2.52
C GLU A 162 13.09 -1.79 -1.59
N VAL A 163 12.56 -1.69 -0.36
CA VAL A 163 13.14 -0.88 0.72
C VAL A 163 13.41 -1.76 1.94
N ARG A 164 14.56 -1.53 2.58
CA ARG A 164 15.04 -2.24 3.76
C ARG A 164 15.98 -1.34 4.59
N PRO A 165 16.05 -1.53 5.92
CA PRO A 165 17.08 -0.95 6.75
C PRO A 165 18.48 -1.38 6.29
N PHE A 166 19.49 -0.55 6.56
CA PHE A 166 20.86 -0.79 6.11
C PHE A 166 21.49 -2.10 6.63
N ASN A 167 20.96 -2.67 7.72
CA ASN A 167 21.53 -3.84 8.38
C ASN A 167 20.77 -5.15 8.14
N GLU A 168 19.73 -5.15 7.29
CA GLU A 168 19.00 -6.36 6.92
C GLU A 168 19.91 -7.34 6.16
N ARG A 169 19.90 -8.62 6.53
CA ARG A 169 20.75 -9.65 5.91
C ARG A 169 20.01 -10.33 4.75
N TRP A 170 20.63 -10.34 3.56
CA TRP A 170 20.05 -10.87 2.32
C TRP A 170 20.11 -12.40 2.22
#